data_AF-A0A2G6C1E8-F1
#
_entry.id   AF-A0A2G6C1E8-F1
#
_cell.length_a   1.000
_cell.length_b   1.000
_cell.length_c   1.000
_cell.angle_alpha   90.00
_cell.angle_beta   90.00
_cell.angle_gamma   90.00
#
_symmetry.space_group_name_H-M   'P 1'
#
loop_
_entity.id
_entity.type
_entity.pdbx_description
1 polymer ?
#
loop_
_entity_poly.entity_id
_entity_poly.type
_entity_poly.pdbx_seq_one_letter_code
_entity_poly.pdbx_strand_id
1 'polypeptide(L)'
;KQLEQDKLAVEQTLKDQKNQRAALVAKEKERNRLLSKTRGEEAAYNKLIAQGKSEQQRLAAEQRAAIAARLAAAGVSGQAVAGDPNMGGYPRNLYNAPLDALIDPWGMYNRECVSYTAWKVYQKNGYMPYWGGVGHAYQWPGNADASGISRGTTPRVGSVGVMAAAPWGHVVWVESINSDGTINVSQFNEAVTGHYSERYNVNPATYYTYIYF
;
A
#
# COMPACT_ATOMS: atom_id res chain seq x y z
N LYS A 1 29.44 -9.77 -14.70
CA LYS A 1 28.06 -9.48 -15.17
C LYS A 1 27.00 -10.38 -14.52
N GLN A 2 26.79 -11.65 -14.91
CA GLN A 2 25.77 -12.50 -14.25
C GLN A 2 26.06 -12.71 -12.75
N LEU A 3 27.31 -13.06 -12.42
CA LEU A 3 27.73 -13.31 -11.04
C LEU A 3 27.58 -12.09 -10.10
N GLU A 4 27.70 -10.87 -10.64
CA GLU A 4 27.54 -9.62 -9.87
C GLU A 4 26.06 -9.29 -9.65
N GLN A 5 25.21 -9.55 -10.64
CA GLN A 5 23.76 -9.42 -10.51
C GLN A 5 23.20 -10.45 -9.51
N ASP A 6 23.69 -11.69 -9.57
CA ASP A 6 23.32 -12.76 -8.63
C ASP A 6 23.74 -12.41 -7.20
N LYS A 7 24.94 -11.83 -7.02
CA LYS A 7 25.43 -11.39 -5.71
C LYS A 7 24.58 -10.25 -5.13
N LEU A 8 24.22 -9.25 -5.94
CA LEU A 8 23.32 -8.17 -5.54
C LEU A 8 21.93 -8.69 -5.15
N ALA A 9 21.39 -9.64 -5.92
CA ALA A 9 20.10 -10.27 -5.63
C ALA A 9 20.12 -11.05 -4.30
N VAL A 10 21.21 -11.77 -4.01
CA VAL A 10 21.38 -12.51 -2.75
C VAL A 10 21.52 -11.57 -1.55
N GLU A 11 22.34 -10.51 -1.67
CA GLU A 11 22.52 -9.51 -0.61
C GLU A 11 21.19 -8.81 -0.28
N GLN A 12 20.42 -8.47 -1.30
CA GLN A 12 19.11 -7.87 -1.15
C GLN A 12 18.10 -8.84 -0.51
N THR A 13 18.09 -10.11 -0.92
CA THR A 13 17.24 -11.16 -0.31
C THR A 13 17.57 -11.35 1.18
N LEU A 14 18.86 -11.35 1.55
CA LEU A 14 19.31 -11.45 2.94
C LEU A 14 18.85 -10.24 3.78
N LYS A 15 18.86 -9.04 3.19
CA LYS A 15 18.35 -7.82 3.84
C LYS A 15 16.84 -7.93 4.09
N ASP A 16 16.08 -8.40 3.11
CA ASP A 16 14.63 -8.57 3.22
C ASP A 16 14.25 -9.62 4.27
N GLN A 17 14.95 -10.76 4.33
CA GLN A 17 14.75 -11.78 5.37
C GLN A 17 15.03 -11.25 6.79
N LYS A 18 16.06 -10.39 6.96
CA LYS A 18 16.33 -9.73 8.25
C LYS A 18 15.20 -8.80 8.66
N ASN A 19 14.66 -8.03 7.72
CA ASN A 19 13.52 -7.13 7.97
C ASN A 19 12.25 -7.89 8.37
N GLN A 20 11.96 -9.02 7.69
CA GLN A 20 10.86 -9.92 8.04
C GLN A 20 10.95 -10.40 9.49
N ARG A 21 12.12 -10.91 9.90
CA ARG A 21 12.33 -11.40 11.27
C ARG A 21 12.17 -10.29 12.32
N ALA A 22 12.67 -9.09 12.04
CA ALA A 22 12.52 -7.95 12.94
C ALA A 22 11.04 -7.55 13.14
N ALA A 23 10.25 -7.55 12.06
CA ALA A 23 8.83 -7.24 12.12
C ALA A 23 8.04 -8.27 12.97
N LEU A 24 8.36 -9.56 12.86
CA LEU A 24 7.74 -10.61 13.68
C LEU A 24 7.99 -10.40 15.18
N VAL A 25 9.24 -10.11 15.56
CA VAL A 25 9.62 -9.85 16.96
C VAL A 25 8.90 -8.61 17.52
N ALA A 26 8.73 -7.56 16.72
CA ALA A 26 8.01 -6.36 17.14
C ALA A 26 6.52 -6.65 17.41
N LYS A 27 5.88 -7.46 16.56
CA LYS A 27 4.47 -7.85 16.74
C LYS A 27 4.26 -8.72 17.99
N GLU A 28 5.18 -9.64 18.27
CA GLU A 28 5.13 -10.45 19.51
C GLU A 28 5.26 -9.59 20.76
N LYS A 29 6.15 -8.59 20.75
CA LYS A 29 6.30 -7.64 21.86
C LYS A 29 5.05 -6.82 22.09
N GLU A 30 4.43 -6.28 21.03
CA GLU A 30 3.19 -5.50 21.19
C GLU A 30 2.03 -6.37 21.67
N ARG A 31 1.88 -7.59 21.14
CA ARG A 31 0.88 -8.55 21.64
C ARG A 31 1.06 -8.81 23.13
N ASN A 32 2.29 -9.08 23.57
CA ASN A 32 2.58 -9.35 24.98
C ASN A 32 2.34 -8.11 25.86
N ARG A 33 2.65 -6.90 25.35
CA ARG A 33 2.35 -5.63 26.03
C ARG A 33 0.84 -5.45 26.21
N LEU A 34 0.06 -5.70 25.16
CA LEU A 34 -1.41 -5.63 25.23
C LEU A 34 -1.94 -6.64 26.25
N LEU A 35 -1.53 -7.91 26.17
CA LEU A 35 -1.94 -8.95 27.12
C LEU A 35 -1.59 -8.60 28.58
N SER A 36 -0.44 -7.97 28.83
CA SER A 36 -0.04 -7.52 30.16
C SER A 36 -0.90 -6.37 30.70
N LYS A 37 -1.34 -5.45 29.84
CA LYS A 37 -2.17 -4.29 30.20
C LYS A 37 -3.63 -4.65 30.45
N THR A 38 -4.08 -5.84 30.03
CA THR A 38 -5.49 -6.24 30.05
C THR A 38 -5.80 -7.29 31.11
N ARG A 39 -4.80 -7.76 31.84
CA ARG A 39 -4.97 -8.80 32.86
C ARG A 39 -5.60 -8.21 34.12
N GLY A 40 -6.90 -8.43 34.31
CA GLY A 40 -7.64 -8.02 35.52
C GLY A 40 -8.42 -6.71 35.40
N GLU A 41 -8.39 -6.02 34.26
CA GLU A 41 -9.03 -4.72 34.05
C GLU A 41 -9.99 -4.72 32.84
N GLU A 42 -10.97 -5.64 32.84
CA GLU A 42 -11.89 -5.84 31.71
C GLU A 42 -12.65 -4.57 31.29
N ALA A 43 -13.04 -3.72 32.25
CA ALA A 43 -13.67 -2.43 31.97
C ALA A 43 -12.72 -1.43 31.28
N ALA A 44 -11.45 -1.39 31.69
CA ALA A 44 -10.43 -0.54 31.06
C ALA A 44 -10.09 -1.04 29.65
N TYR A 45 -10.03 -2.36 29.47
CA TYR A 45 -9.86 -2.98 28.16
C TYR A 45 -11.01 -2.64 27.21
N ASN A 46 -12.26 -2.80 27.64
CA ASN A 46 -13.43 -2.46 26.82
C ASN A 46 -13.44 -0.97 26.43
N LYS A 47 -13.03 -0.08 27.35
CA LYS A 47 -12.86 1.36 27.05
C LYS A 47 -11.76 1.60 26.02
N LEU A 48 -10.60 0.95 26.15
CA LEU A 48 -9.50 1.04 25.17
C LEU A 48 -9.92 0.54 23.78
N ILE A 49 -10.67 -0.56 23.71
CA ILE A 49 -11.21 -1.07 22.45
C ILE A 49 -12.20 -0.08 21.84
N ALA A 50 -13.10 0.50 22.63
CA ALA A 50 -14.06 1.50 22.14
C ALA A 50 -13.35 2.77 21.63
N GLN A 51 -12.37 3.28 22.38
CA GLN A 51 -11.54 4.43 21.98
C GLN A 51 -10.75 4.12 20.71
N GLY A 52 -10.13 2.95 20.64
CA GLY A 52 -9.41 2.49 19.46
C GLY A 52 -10.32 2.43 18.23
N LYS A 53 -11.52 1.85 18.36
CA LYS A 53 -12.51 1.80 17.26
C LYS A 53 -12.92 3.20 16.79
N SER A 54 -13.18 4.12 17.72
CA SER A 54 -13.55 5.50 17.37
C SER A 54 -12.41 6.23 16.65
N GLU A 55 -11.17 6.05 17.11
CA GLU A 55 -10.00 6.65 16.46
C GLU A 55 -9.75 6.06 15.07
N GLN A 56 -9.90 4.74 14.90
CA GLN A 56 -9.80 4.09 13.59
C GLN A 56 -10.84 4.64 12.61
N GLN A 57 -12.08 4.81 13.05
CA GLN A 57 -13.14 5.41 12.22
C GLN A 57 -12.83 6.86 11.85
N ARG A 58 -12.27 7.65 12.78
CA ARG A 58 -11.85 9.03 12.56
C ARG A 58 -10.76 9.10 11.48
N LEU A 59 -9.70 8.30 11.63
CA LEU A 59 -8.59 8.25 10.67
C LEU A 59 -9.05 7.76 9.29
N ALA A 60 -9.95 6.76 9.23
CA ALA A 60 -10.52 6.29 7.98
C ALA A 60 -11.38 7.37 7.28
N ALA A 61 -12.12 8.19 8.04
CA ALA A 61 -12.86 9.31 7.49
C ALA A 61 -11.92 10.42 7.00
N GLU A 62 -10.87 10.73 7.77
CA GLU A 62 -9.82 11.69 7.41
C GLU A 62 -9.12 11.28 6.10
N GLN A 63 -8.71 10.01 5.97
CA GLN A 63 -8.10 9.47 4.75
C GLN A 63 -9.02 9.61 3.54
N ARG A 64 -10.29 9.20 3.66
CA ARG A 64 -11.25 9.32 2.56
C ARG A 64 -11.44 10.78 2.13
N ALA A 65 -11.54 11.69 3.10
CA ALA A 65 -11.67 13.12 2.81
C ALA A 65 -10.42 13.68 2.11
N ALA A 66 -9.22 13.28 2.54
CA ALA A 66 -7.97 13.71 1.92
C ALA A 66 -7.82 13.20 0.47
N ILE A 67 -8.15 11.93 0.21
CA ILE A 67 -8.16 11.37 -1.15
C ILE A 67 -9.20 12.11 -2.01
N ALA A 68 -10.42 12.30 -1.51
CA ALA A 68 -11.47 13.00 -2.24
C ALA A 68 -11.07 14.45 -2.57
N ALA A 69 -10.51 15.18 -1.61
CA ALA A 69 -10.00 16.53 -1.83
C ALA A 69 -8.89 16.56 -2.88
N ARG A 70 -8.00 15.56 -2.89
CA ARG A 70 -6.90 15.48 -3.85
C ARG A 70 -7.39 15.21 -5.27
N LEU A 71 -8.37 14.31 -5.42
CA LEU A 71 -9.01 14.01 -6.69
C LEU A 71 -9.77 15.23 -7.23
N ALA A 72 -10.52 15.92 -6.37
CA ALA A 72 -11.24 17.14 -6.73
C ALA A 72 -10.28 18.26 -7.17
N ALA A 73 -9.19 18.48 -6.43
CA ALA A 73 -8.17 19.47 -6.79
C ALA A 73 -7.47 19.16 -8.13
N ALA A 74 -7.41 17.88 -8.53
CA ALA A 74 -6.87 17.47 -9.82
C ALA A 74 -7.91 17.47 -10.96
N GLY A 75 -9.15 17.88 -10.69
CA GLY A 75 -10.24 17.92 -11.67
C GLY A 75 -10.81 16.54 -12.03
N VAL A 76 -10.56 15.52 -11.21
CA VAL A 76 -11.06 14.15 -11.46
C VAL A 76 -12.54 14.08 -11.10
N SER A 77 -13.40 13.98 -12.12
CA SER A 77 -14.87 13.97 -11.98
C SER A 77 -15.49 12.57 -11.91
N GLY A 78 -14.75 11.53 -12.33
CA GLY A 78 -15.23 10.14 -12.31
C GLY A 78 -15.21 9.52 -10.91
N GLN A 79 -16.12 8.59 -10.65
CA GLN A 79 -16.06 7.72 -9.46
C GLN A 79 -15.14 6.52 -9.73
N ALA A 80 -14.60 5.93 -8.67
CA ALA A 80 -13.95 4.64 -8.78
C ALA A 80 -15.02 3.59 -9.15
N VAL A 81 -14.66 2.68 -10.04
CA VAL A 81 -15.52 1.55 -10.44
C VAL A 81 -14.96 0.25 -9.91
N ALA A 82 -15.77 -0.80 -9.87
CA ALA A 82 -15.33 -2.12 -9.43
C ALA A 82 -14.19 -2.69 -10.28
N GLY A 83 -14.09 -2.30 -11.56
CA GLY A 83 -12.98 -2.67 -12.45
C GLY A 83 -12.98 -4.15 -12.84
N ASP A 84 -11.80 -4.69 -13.12
CA ASP A 84 -11.55 -6.10 -13.41
C ASP A 84 -12.13 -7.04 -12.32
N PRO A 85 -13.00 -8.00 -12.68
CA PRO A 85 -13.53 -8.99 -11.74
C PRO A 85 -12.46 -9.90 -11.12
N ASN A 86 -11.28 -10.02 -11.74
CA ASN A 86 -10.12 -10.72 -11.19
C ASN A 86 -9.22 -9.81 -10.35
N MET A 87 -9.62 -8.55 -10.12
CA MET A 87 -8.93 -7.58 -9.26
C MET A 87 -7.46 -7.38 -9.67
N GLY A 88 -7.20 -7.31 -10.99
CA GLY A 88 -5.84 -7.20 -11.54
C GLY A 88 -4.95 -8.41 -11.24
N GLY A 89 -5.55 -9.58 -10.98
CA GLY A 89 -4.87 -10.81 -10.63
C GLY A 89 -4.38 -10.88 -9.18
N TYR A 90 -4.84 -10.00 -8.28
CA TYR A 90 -4.44 -10.02 -6.88
C TYR A 90 -4.75 -11.39 -6.23
N PRO A 91 -3.85 -11.99 -5.43
CA PRO A 91 -3.97 -13.39 -5.01
C PRO A 91 -5.26 -13.71 -4.25
N ARG A 92 -5.90 -14.83 -4.63
CA ARG A 92 -7.18 -15.29 -4.05
C ARG A 92 -7.16 -15.45 -2.54
N ASN A 93 -6.06 -15.95 -1.99
CA ASN A 93 -5.91 -16.09 -0.55
C ASN A 93 -5.87 -14.74 0.18
N LEU A 94 -5.32 -13.69 -0.45
CA LEU A 94 -5.22 -12.37 0.16
C LEU A 94 -6.53 -11.58 0.06
N TYR A 95 -7.24 -11.63 -1.08
CA TYR A 95 -8.49 -10.86 -1.19
C TYR A 95 -9.70 -11.53 -0.51
N ASN A 96 -9.75 -12.87 -0.43
CA ASN A 96 -10.84 -13.58 0.25
C ASN A 96 -10.77 -13.44 1.78
N ALA A 97 -9.59 -13.16 2.32
CA ALA A 97 -9.44 -12.90 3.74
C ALA A 97 -10.09 -11.57 4.13
N PRO A 98 -10.55 -11.41 5.40
CA PRO A 98 -10.96 -10.12 5.91
C PRO A 98 -9.83 -9.08 5.74
N LEU A 99 -10.21 -7.80 5.60
CA LEU A 99 -9.23 -6.69 5.61
C LEU A 99 -8.32 -6.80 6.85
N ASP A 100 -7.02 -6.57 6.65
CA ASP A 100 -5.99 -6.61 7.69
C ASP A 100 -5.80 -7.95 8.42
N ALA A 101 -6.35 -9.05 7.91
CA ALA A 101 -6.24 -10.36 8.55
C ALA A 101 -4.93 -11.09 8.24
N LEU A 102 -4.34 -10.85 7.06
CA LEU A 102 -3.15 -11.54 6.57
C LEU A 102 -2.05 -10.54 6.23
N ILE A 103 -0.80 -10.99 6.37
CA ILE A 103 0.38 -10.28 5.90
C ILE A 103 0.82 -10.95 4.60
N ASP A 104 1.01 -10.17 3.55
CA ASP A 104 1.51 -10.65 2.26
C ASP A 104 3.03 -10.92 2.28
N PRO A 105 3.61 -11.51 1.21
CA PRO A 105 5.04 -11.80 1.16
C PRO A 105 5.97 -10.58 1.30
N TRP A 106 5.48 -9.36 1.09
CA TRP A 106 6.24 -8.11 1.20
C TRP A 106 6.02 -7.40 2.53
N GLY A 107 5.28 -8.01 3.46
CA GLY A 107 5.09 -7.52 4.82
C GLY A 107 3.90 -6.57 4.99
N MET A 108 3.02 -6.48 4.02
CA MET A 108 1.90 -5.54 3.99
C MET A 108 0.60 -6.27 4.34
N TYR A 109 -0.34 -5.56 4.97
CA TYR A 109 -1.65 -6.13 5.26
C TYR A 109 -2.45 -6.35 3.97
N ASN A 110 -3.16 -7.47 3.88
CA ASN A 110 -3.94 -7.83 2.71
C ASN A 110 -5.06 -6.82 2.44
N ARG A 111 -5.39 -6.64 1.16
CA ARG A 111 -6.44 -5.71 0.68
C ARG A 111 -6.12 -4.23 0.90
N GLU A 112 -4.89 -3.89 1.27
CA GLU A 112 -4.38 -2.52 1.31
C GLU A 112 -3.82 -2.06 -0.05
N CYS A 113 -3.80 -0.74 -0.27
CA CYS A 113 -3.23 -0.14 -1.49
C CYS A 113 -1.77 -0.55 -1.74
N VAL A 114 -0.99 -0.59 -0.66
CA VAL A 114 0.42 -0.98 -0.65
C VAL A 114 0.60 -2.45 -1.01
N SER A 115 -0.25 -3.34 -0.48
CA SER A 115 -0.19 -4.78 -0.76
C SER A 115 -0.51 -5.08 -2.22
N TYR A 116 -1.54 -4.42 -2.76
CA TYR A 116 -1.91 -4.58 -4.16
C TYR A 116 -0.81 -4.09 -5.11
N THR A 117 -0.25 -2.90 -4.86
CA THR A 117 0.81 -2.36 -5.73
C THR A 117 2.11 -3.16 -5.61
N ALA A 118 2.44 -3.70 -4.42
CA ALA A 118 3.54 -4.64 -4.24
C ALA A 118 3.35 -5.92 -5.07
N TRP A 119 2.14 -6.47 -5.10
CA TRP A 119 1.78 -7.59 -5.97
C TRP A 119 1.98 -7.25 -7.45
N LYS A 120 1.50 -6.08 -7.91
CA LYS A 120 1.64 -5.69 -9.32
C LYS A 120 3.11 -5.48 -9.73
N VAL A 121 3.92 -4.90 -8.85
CA VAL A 121 5.38 -4.80 -9.05
C VAL A 121 6.00 -6.19 -9.17
N TYR A 122 5.68 -7.10 -8.25
CA TYR A 122 6.20 -8.47 -8.30
C TYR A 122 5.73 -9.23 -9.56
N GLN A 123 4.47 -9.07 -9.95
CA GLN A 123 3.92 -9.69 -11.16
C GLN A 123 4.67 -9.20 -12.41
N LYS A 124 5.01 -7.91 -12.47
CA LYS A 124 5.74 -7.31 -13.60
C LYS A 124 7.22 -7.73 -13.63
N ASN A 125 7.89 -7.70 -12.47
CA ASN A 125 9.35 -7.74 -12.39
C ASN A 125 9.92 -9.06 -11.82
N GLY A 126 9.08 -9.93 -11.26
CA GLY A 126 9.50 -11.10 -10.47
C GLY A 126 10.12 -10.75 -9.12
N TYR A 127 10.20 -9.47 -8.76
CA TYR A 127 10.80 -8.98 -7.53
C TYR A 127 10.14 -7.69 -7.06
N MET A 128 9.90 -7.61 -5.74
CA MET A 128 9.45 -6.43 -5.02
C MET A 128 10.18 -6.43 -3.68
N PRO A 129 10.90 -5.35 -3.31
CA PRO A 129 11.57 -5.28 -2.03
C PRO A 129 10.61 -5.43 -0.84
N TYR A 130 11.10 -5.99 0.26
CA TYR A 130 10.34 -6.07 1.50
C TYR A 130 10.20 -4.70 2.18
N TRP A 131 9.17 -3.94 1.80
CA TRP A 131 8.86 -2.61 2.36
C TRP A 131 7.74 -2.60 3.39
N GLY A 132 7.06 -3.72 3.58
CA GLY A 132 6.08 -3.90 4.65
C GLY A 132 6.75 -3.84 6.02
N GLY A 133 6.19 -3.01 6.90
CA GLY A 133 6.81 -2.67 8.20
C GLY A 133 7.83 -1.54 8.15
N VAL A 134 8.07 -0.93 6.97
CA VAL A 134 8.98 0.22 6.78
C VAL A 134 8.21 1.53 6.51
N GLY A 135 6.88 1.51 6.65
CA GLY A 135 6.06 2.73 6.59
C GLY A 135 4.76 2.61 5.80
N HIS A 136 4.03 3.71 5.73
CA HIS A 136 2.81 3.86 4.95
C HIS A 136 3.09 4.27 3.49
N ALA A 137 2.04 4.36 2.67
CA ALA A 137 2.14 4.71 1.25
C ALA A 137 2.92 6.02 1.00
N TYR A 138 2.77 7.05 1.84
CA TYR A 138 3.51 8.31 1.68
C TYR A 138 5.04 8.16 1.85
N GLN A 139 5.52 7.06 2.45
CA GLN A 139 6.94 6.80 2.69
C GLN A 139 7.60 6.02 1.55
N TRP A 140 6.82 5.47 0.61
CA TRP A 140 7.33 4.66 -0.49
C TRP A 140 8.38 5.36 -1.35
N PRO A 141 8.30 6.67 -1.64
CA PRO A 141 9.37 7.36 -2.36
C PRO A 141 10.71 7.35 -1.63
N GLY A 142 10.72 7.47 -0.29
CA GLY A 142 11.95 7.32 0.50
C GLY A 142 12.49 5.89 0.47
N ASN A 143 11.61 4.90 0.50
CA ASN A 143 11.99 3.49 0.37
C ASN A 143 12.57 3.18 -1.03
N ALA A 144 12.01 3.79 -2.08
CA ALA A 144 12.52 3.70 -3.45
C ALA A 144 13.92 4.29 -3.55
N ASP A 145 14.11 5.52 -3.05
CA ASP A 145 15.41 6.20 -3.04
C ASP A 145 16.46 5.36 -2.28
N ALA A 146 16.12 4.81 -1.11
CA ALA A 146 16.99 3.94 -0.31
C ALA A 146 17.29 2.56 -0.94
N SER A 147 16.46 2.14 -1.90
CA SER A 147 16.64 0.88 -2.65
C SER A 147 17.24 1.10 -4.04
N GLY A 148 17.64 2.34 -4.38
CA GLY A 148 18.16 2.69 -5.71
C GLY A 148 17.13 2.64 -6.83
N ILE A 149 15.83 2.63 -6.50
CA ILE A 149 14.73 2.60 -7.47
C ILE A 149 14.40 4.04 -7.85
N SER A 150 14.48 4.34 -9.13
CA SER A 150 14.23 5.69 -9.64
C SER A 150 12.77 6.09 -9.48
N ARG A 151 12.53 7.39 -9.30
CA ARG A 151 11.19 7.99 -9.32
C ARG A 151 11.20 9.31 -10.07
N GLY A 152 10.03 9.76 -10.50
CA GLY A 152 9.86 11.03 -11.20
C GLY A 152 8.44 11.54 -11.13
N THR A 153 8.10 12.52 -11.97
CA THR A 153 6.76 13.14 -12.02
C THR A 153 5.98 12.74 -13.26
N THR A 154 6.61 12.08 -14.23
CA THR A 154 5.96 11.60 -15.45
C THR A 154 5.36 10.21 -15.20
N PRO A 155 4.07 9.98 -15.50
CA PRO A 155 3.49 8.65 -15.40
C PRO A 155 4.15 7.70 -16.39
N ARG A 156 4.31 6.43 -15.99
CA ARG A 156 4.72 5.34 -16.88
C ARG A 156 3.78 4.16 -16.68
N VAL A 157 3.44 3.46 -17.76
CA VAL A 157 2.72 2.18 -17.63
C VAL A 157 3.55 1.23 -16.77
N GLY A 158 2.91 0.62 -15.78
CA GLY A 158 3.55 -0.24 -14.80
C GLY A 158 4.48 0.48 -13.83
N SER A 159 4.20 1.75 -13.53
CA SER A 159 4.77 2.49 -12.40
C SER A 159 3.76 2.60 -11.26
N VAL A 160 4.27 2.89 -10.06
CA VAL A 160 3.43 3.14 -8.88
C VAL A 160 3.24 4.63 -8.70
N GLY A 161 2.02 5.12 -8.86
CA GLY A 161 1.65 6.51 -8.57
C GLY A 161 1.46 6.70 -7.07
N VAL A 162 2.08 7.74 -6.49
CA VAL A 162 2.03 8.02 -5.05
C VAL A 162 1.26 9.31 -4.79
N MET A 163 0.29 9.22 -3.89
CA MET A 163 -0.50 10.33 -3.38
C MET A 163 -0.14 10.56 -1.91
N ALA A 164 0.28 11.77 -1.56
CA ALA A 164 0.57 12.16 -0.17
C ALA A 164 -0.72 12.61 0.57
N ALA A 165 -1.79 11.82 0.48
CA ALA A 165 -3.04 12.09 1.18
C ALA A 165 -2.96 11.59 2.63
N ALA A 166 -3.12 12.47 3.61
CA ALA A 166 -3.07 12.11 5.03
C ALA A 166 -4.23 11.19 5.44
N PRO A 167 -4.06 10.36 6.49
CA PRO A 167 -2.84 10.13 7.26
C PRO A 167 -1.83 9.14 6.66
N TRP A 168 -2.22 8.27 5.73
CA TRP A 168 -1.36 7.13 5.31
C TRP A 168 -0.72 7.28 3.92
N GLY A 169 -1.09 8.29 3.16
CA GLY A 169 -0.84 8.33 1.73
C GLY A 169 -1.75 7.34 1.00
N HIS A 170 -1.58 7.26 -0.32
CA HIS A 170 -2.24 6.25 -1.15
C HIS A 170 -1.36 5.93 -2.34
N VAL A 171 -1.27 4.65 -2.73
CA VAL A 171 -0.52 4.22 -3.91
C VAL A 171 -1.43 3.49 -4.88
N VAL A 172 -1.17 3.69 -6.17
CA VAL A 172 -1.92 3.07 -7.26
C VAL A 172 -0.97 2.46 -8.29
N TRP A 173 -1.48 1.53 -9.08
CA TRP A 173 -0.78 1.00 -10.22
C TRP A 173 -1.25 1.67 -11.50
N VAL A 174 -0.33 2.15 -12.34
CA VAL A 174 -0.66 2.74 -13.65
C VAL A 174 -0.84 1.63 -14.68
N GLU A 175 -2.08 1.36 -15.07
CA GLU A 175 -2.41 0.32 -16.07
C GLU A 175 -2.20 0.81 -17.50
N SER A 176 -2.58 2.06 -17.81
CA SER A 176 -2.40 2.63 -19.14
C SER A 176 -2.31 4.16 -19.12
N ILE A 177 -1.77 4.72 -20.20
CA ILE A 177 -1.75 6.16 -20.48
C ILE A 177 -2.61 6.39 -21.73
N ASN A 178 -3.61 7.25 -21.63
CA ASN A 178 -4.53 7.58 -22.70
C ASN A 178 -3.89 8.59 -23.66
N SER A 179 -4.46 8.74 -24.87
CA SER A 179 -3.93 9.65 -25.90
C SER A 179 -3.95 11.12 -25.50
N ASP A 180 -4.83 11.52 -24.57
CA ASP A 180 -4.92 12.86 -24.02
C ASP A 180 -3.98 13.10 -22.83
N GLY A 181 -3.14 12.11 -22.48
CA GLY A 181 -2.20 12.17 -21.38
C GLY A 181 -2.78 11.81 -20.02
N THR A 182 -4.08 11.54 -19.91
CA THR A 182 -4.67 11.01 -18.67
C THR A 182 -4.25 9.55 -18.45
N ILE A 183 -4.41 9.04 -17.24
CA ILE A 183 -4.03 7.67 -16.88
C ILE A 183 -5.22 6.85 -16.36
N ASN A 184 -5.18 5.56 -16.64
CA ASN A 184 -6.06 4.58 -16.01
C ASN A 184 -5.25 3.83 -14.95
N VAL A 185 -5.85 3.70 -13.76
CA VAL A 185 -5.18 3.15 -12.59
C VAL A 185 -6.05 2.10 -11.92
N SER A 186 -5.38 1.12 -11.33
CA SER A 186 -5.96 0.09 -10.48
C SER A 186 -5.40 0.20 -9.07
N GLN A 187 -6.22 -0.14 -8.09
CA GLN A 187 -5.89 0.08 -6.68
C GLN A 187 -6.76 -0.77 -5.76
N PHE A 188 -6.33 -0.86 -4.50
CA PHE A 188 -7.15 -1.36 -3.39
C PHE A 188 -7.33 -0.26 -2.35
N ASN A 189 -8.42 -0.36 -1.61
CA ASN A 189 -8.65 0.39 -0.37
C ASN A 189 -8.71 1.91 -0.47
N GLU A 190 -9.02 2.46 -1.65
CA GLU A 190 -9.17 3.92 -1.80
C GLU A 190 -10.22 4.49 -0.82
N ALA A 191 -11.34 3.78 -0.66
CA ALA A 191 -12.42 4.17 0.24
C ALA A 191 -12.23 3.64 1.67
N VAL A 192 -11.06 3.08 2.03
CA VAL A 192 -10.81 2.49 3.35
C VAL A 192 -11.83 1.37 3.70
N THR A 193 -12.21 0.57 2.70
CA THR A 193 -13.17 -0.56 2.80
C THR A 193 -12.59 -1.91 2.39
N GLY A 194 -11.32 -1.94 2.00
CA GLY A 194 -10.59 -3.11 1.52
C GLY A 194 -11.02 -3.59 0.13
N HIS A 195 -11.72 -2.76 -0.66
CA HIS A 195 -12.17 -3.17 -1.99
C HIS A 195 -11.19 -2.76 -3.08
N TYR A 196 -11.10 -3.61 -4.11
CA TYR A 196 -10.50 -3.27 -5.38
C TYR A 196 -11.32 -2.18 -6.06
N SER A 197 -10.64 -1.25 -6.72
CA SER A 197 -11.28 -0.32 -7.63
C SER A 197 -10.34 0.09 -8.75
N GLU A 198 -10.94 0.59 -9.82
CA GLU A 198 -10.24 1.22 -10.93
C GLU A 198 -10.75 2.65 -11.12
N ARG A 199 -9.87 3.51 -11.61
CA ARG A 199 -10.22 4.85 -12.07
C ARG A 199 -9.70 5.08 -13.47
N TYR A 200 -10.52 5.71 -14.29
CA TYR A 200 -10.24 5.99 -15.69
C TYR A 200 -10.11 7.50 -15.90
N ASN A 201 -9.27 7.89 -16.86
CA ASN A 201 -9.04 9.28 -17.24
C ASN A 201 -8.60 10.17 -16.07
N VAL A 202 -7.76 9.63 -15.17
CA VAL A 202 -7.23 10.35 -14.02
C VAL A 202 -6.15 11.32 -14.50
N ASN A 203 -6.21 12.57 -14.05
CA ASN A 203 -5.16 13.54 -14.28
C ASN A 203 -3.85 13.05 -13.61
N PRO A 204 -2.72 12.88 -14.32
CA PRO A 204 -1.47 12.41 -13.72
C PRO A 204 -0.96 13.29 -12.59
N ALA A 205 -1.31 14.58 -12.61
CA ALA A 205 -0.99 15.52 -11.54
C ALA A 205 -1.73 15.21 -10.23
N THR A 206 -2.60 14.20 -10.17
CA THR A 206 -3.19 13.64 -8.94
C THR A 206 -2.11 13.03 -8.03
N TYR A 207 -1.07 12.46 -8.63
CA TYR A 207 0.05 11.83 -7.94
C TYR A 207 1.25 12.76 -7.96
N TYR A 208 1.92 12.92 -6.82
CA TYR A 208 3.06 13.86 -6.74
C TYR A 208 4.35 13.23 -7.26
N THR A 209 4.43 11.90 -7.30
CA THR A 209 5.55 11.17 -7.89
C THR A 209 5.11 9.78 -8.35
N TYR A 210 5.90 9.21 -9.25
CA TYR A 210 5.78 7.85 -9.78
C TYR A 210 7.08 7.10 -9.53
N ILE A 211 6.98 5.91 -8.94
CA ILE A 211 8.13 5.03 -8.70
C ILE A 211 8.27 4.09 -9.90
N TYR A 212 9.48 4.04 -10.48
CA TYR A 212 9.80 3.32 -11.70
C TYR A 212 10.52 2.00 -11.38
N PHE A 213 9.71 1.02 -10.97
CA PHE A 213 10.13 -0.36 -10.78
C PHE A 213 10.47 -1.05 -12.10
#